data_AF-A0A254PVF8-F1
#
_entry.id   AF-A0A254PVF8-F1
#
_cell.length_a   1.000
_cell.length_b   1.000
_cell.length_c   1.000
_cell.angle_alpha   90.00
_cell.angle_beta   90.00
_cell.angle_gamma   90.00
#
_symmetry.space_group_name_H-M   'P 1'
#
loop_
_entity.id
_entity.type
_entity.pdbx_description
1 polymer ?
#
loop_
_entity_poly.entity_id
_entity_poly.type
_entity_poly.pdbx_seq_one_letter_code
_entity_poly.pdbx_strand_id
1 'polypeptide(L)'
;MKKIIAFTLCSFATTVAFAALPPLTPEAQEAATMAKAKSAYGDKVGAYKLCLAQNKVADQFRVSGTPAPAACVAPPPFVAPVAAAAAVPAPAVTPAAK
;
A
#
# COMPACT_ATOMS: atom_id res chain seq x y z
N MET A 1 3.36 -29.83 17.16
CA MET A 1 4.57 -29.00 17.38
C MET A 1 5.51 -28.95 16.17
N LYS A 2 6.04 -30.07 15.64
CA LYS A 2 7.01 -30.05 14.51
C LYS A 2 6.48 -29.43 13.19
N LYS A 3 5.19 -29.64 12.88
CA LYS A 3 4.54 -29.14 11.65
C LYS A 3 4.33 -27.62 11.64
N ILE A 4 4.13 -27.02 12.83
CA ILE A 4 3.95 -25.57 12.97
C ILE A 4 5.29 -24.86 12.77
N ILE A 5 6.37 -25.43 13.31
CA ILE A 5 7.74 -24.91 13.14
C ILE A 5 8.16 -24.92 11.67
N ALA A 6 7.83 -25.97 10.91
CA ALA A 6 8.12 -26.04 9.48
C ALA A 6 7.35 -24.99 8.67
N PHE A 7 6.09 -24.70 9.05
CA PHE A 7 5.26 -23.72 8.37
C PHE A 7 5.74 -22.28 8.63
N THR A 8 6.10 -21.95 9.87
CA THR A 8 6.66 -20.63 10.20
C THR A 8 8.05 -20.39 9.62
N LEU A 9 8.88 -21.43 9.49
CA LEU A 9 10.20 -21.27 8.84
C LEU A 9 10.05 -20.99 7.34
N CYS A 10 9.08 -21.64 6.68
CA CYS A 10 8.82 -21.46 5.25
C CYS A 10 8.25 -20.07 4.94
N SER A 11 7.38 -19.52 5.81
CA SER A 11 6.86 -18.16 5.66
C SER A 11 7.86 -17.06 5.98
N PHE A 12 8.90 -17.34 6.78
CA PHE A 12 10.04 -16.42 6.95
C PHE A 12 11.07 -16.52 5.81
N ALA A 13 11.18 -17.68 5.14
CA ALA A 13 12.10 -17.84 4.00
C ALA A 13 11.69 -17.00 2.78
N THR A 14 10.42 -16.62 2.64
CA THR A 14 9.95 -15.75 1.56
C THR A 14 10.31 -14.27 1.77
N THR A 15 10.71 -13.84 2.97
CA THR A 15 11.09 -12.44 3.25
C THR A 15 12.58 -12.13 3.09
N VAL A 16 13.43 -13.16 2.97
CA VAL A 16 14.89 -13.03 2.77
C VAL A 16 15.33 -12.97 1.31
N ALA A 17 14.40 -13.02 0.35
CA ALA A 17 14.68 -12.78 -1.06
C ALA A 17 14.71 -11.28 -1.41
N PHE A 18 15.50 -10.49 -0.67
CA PHE A 18 16.03 -9.21 -1.12
C PHE A 18 17.53 -9.38 -1.41
N ALA A 19 17.87 -10.34 -2.28
CA ALA A 19 19.14 -10.28 -2.98
C ALA A 19 19.21 -8.92 -3.70
N ALA A 20 20.36 -8.25 -3.68
CA ALA A 20 20.55 -6.98 -4.38
C ALA A 20 20.13 -7.15 -5.84
N LEU A 21 18.87 -6.79 -6.13
CA LEU A 21 18.35 -6.90 -7.47
C LEU A 21 19.22 -5.98 -8.33
N PRO A 22 19.71 -6.43 -9.50
CA PRO A 22 20.19 -5.48 -10.48
C PRO A 22 19.12 -4.39 -10.61
N PRO A 23 19.51 -3.11 -10.76
CA PRO A 23 18.55 -2.01 -10.83
C PRO A 23 17.41 -2.44 -11.73
N LEU A 24 16.18 -2.39 -11.18
CA LEU A 24 14.99 -2.86 -11.89
C LEU A 24 15.08 -2.29 -13.30
N THR A 25 14.88 -3.13 -14.31
CA THR A 25 14.78 -2.61 -15.67
C THR A 25 13.70 -1.50 -15.67
N PRO A 26 13.81 -0.47 -16.52
CA PRO A 26 12.85 0.63 -16.52
C PRO A 26 11.39 0.12 -16.53
N GLU A 27 11.13 -0.94 -17.31
CA GLU A 27 9.88 -1.69 -17.37
C GLU A 27 9.40 -2.22 -16.00
N ALA A 28 10.30 -2.76 -15.19
CA ALA A 28 9.96 -3.30 -13.87
C ALA A 28 9.74 -2.21 -12.81
N GLN A 29 10.43 -1.06 -12.90
CA GLN A 29 10.13 0.10 -12.05
C GLN A 29 8.78 0.71 -12.38
N GLU A 30 8.39 0.75 -13.65
CA GLU A 30 7.07 1.21 -14.06
C GLU A 30 5.99 0.27 -13.52
N ALA A 31 6.16 -1.05 -13.69
CA ALA A 31 5.25 -2.04 -13.12
C ALA A 31 5.14 -1.92 -11.58
N ALA A 32 6.25 -1.71 -10.88
CA ALA A 32 6.25 -1.51 -9.42
C ALA A 32 5.55 -0.21 -9.02
N THR A 33 5.70 0.87 -9.79
CA THR A 33 5.04 2.15 -9.55
C THR A 33 3.54 2.04 -9.77
N MET A 34 3.12 1.35 -10.83
CA MET A 34 1.70 1.04 -11.07
C MET A 34 1.11 0.16 -9.97
N ALA A 35 1.85 -0.86 -9.51
CA ALA A 35 1.41 -1.71 -8.41
C ALA A 35 1.23 -0.91 -7.12
N LYS A 36 2.21 -0.09 -6.74
CA LYS A 36 2.11 0.80 -5.57
C LYS A 36 0.93 1.78 -5.68
N ALA A 37 0.72 2.37 -6.85
CA ALA A 37 -0.40 3.28 -7.08
C ALA A 37 -1.76 2.58 -6.96
N LYS A 38 -1.89 1.36 -7.49
CA LYS A 38 -3.10 0.53 -7.34
C LYS A 38 -3.34 0.12 -5.89
N SER A 39 -2.29 -0.26 -5.16
CA SER A 39 -2.39 -0.57 -3.72
C SER A 39 -2.85 0.64 -2.93
N ALA A 40 -2.19 1.79 -3.10
CA ALA A 40 -2.57 3.02 -2.42
C ALA A 40 -4.01 3.46 -2.75
N TYR A 41 -4.46 3.24 -3.99
CA TYR A 41 -5.86 3.46 -4.36
C TYR A 41 -6.81 2.46 -3.68
N GLY A 42 -6.44 1.17 -3.65
CA GLY A 42 -7.17 0.14 -2.93
C GLY A 42 -7.33 0.47 -1.45
N ASP A 43 -6.28 0.99 -0.81
CA ASP A 43 -6.32 1.43 0.59
C ASP A 43 -7.32 2.59 0.80
N LYS A 44 -7.33 3.57 -0.11
CA LYS A 44 -8.31 4.67 -0.08
C LYS A 44 -9.75 4.16 -0.25
N VAL A 45 -9.98 3.22 -1.16
CA VAL A 45 -11.29 2.59 -1.36
C VAL A 45 -11.68 1.78 -0.12
N GLY A 46 -10.75 1.02 0.46
CA GLY A 46 -10.95 0.27 1.68
C GLY A 46 -11.35 1.16 2.86
N ALA A 47 -10.64 2.27 3.07
CA ALA A 47 -10.96 3.26 4.09
C ALA A 47 -12.36 3.88 3.87
N TYR A 48 -12.71 4.19 2.62
CA TYR A 48 -14.06 4.68 2.29
C TYR A 48 -15.15 3.65 2.62
N LYS A 49 -14.97 2.39 2.24
CA LYS A 49 -15.93 1.32 2.56
C LYS A 49 -16.02 1.05 4.06
N LEU A 50 -14.90 1.14 4.78
CA LEU A 50 -14.87 1.01 6.22
C LEU A 50 -15.66 2.15 6.90
N CYS A 51 -15.51 3.39 6.44
CA CYS A 51 -16.33 4.51 6.92
C CYS A 51 -17.83 4.25 6.70
N LEU A 52 -18.21 3.81 5.49
CA LEU A 52 -19.63 3.49 5.21
C LEU A 52 -20.17 2.38 6.11
N ALA A 53 -19.36 1.35 6.38
CA ALA A 53 -19.74 0.25 7.26
C ALA A 53 -19.97 0.73 8.70
N GLN A 54 -19.08 1.59 9.22
CA GLN A 54 -19.23 2.20 10.54
C GLN A 54 -20.50 3.06 10.62
N ASN A 55 -20.75 3.90 9.61
CA ASN A 55 -21.96 4.73 9.56
C ASN A 55 -23.22 3.88 9.52
N LYS A 56 -23.23 2.80 8.73
CA LYS A 56 -24.37 1.89 8.67
C LYS A 56 -24.70 1.30 10.04
N VAL A 57 -23.68 0.89 10.81
CA VAL A 57 -23.89 0.38 12.18
C VAL A 57 -24.39 1.50 13.09
N ALA A 58 -23.77 2.69 13.02
CA ALA A 58 -24.20 3.83 13.81
C ALA A 58 -25.67 4.18 13.56
N ASP A 59 -26.11 4.19 12.29
CA ASP A 59 -27.50 4.47 11.91
C ASP A 59 -28.47 3.40 12.40
N GLN A 60 -28.08 2.12 12.42
CA GLN A 60 -28.93 1.03 12.91
C GLN A 60 -29.22 1.14 14.42
N PHE A 61 -28.27 1.64 15.20
CA PHE A 61 -28.39 1.77 16.66
C PHE A 61 -28.59 3.22 17.12
N ARG A 62 -28.87 4.13 16.18
CA ARG A 62 -28.97 5.55 16.48
C ARG A 62 -30.22 5.83 17.32
N VAL A 63 -30.03 6.51 18.45
CA VAL A 63 -31.14 6.99 19.29
C VAL A 63 -31.56 8.40 18.90
N SER A 64 -32.83 8.75 19.12
CA SER A 64 -33.34 10.07 18.78
C SER A 64 -32.52 11.20 19.45
N GLY A 65 -32.24 12.26 18.69
CA GLY A 65 -31.44 13.40 19.16
C GLY A 65 -29.93 13.26 19.01
N THR A 66 -29.40 12.09 18.64
CA THR A 66 -27.97 11.98 18.31
C THR A 66 -27.65 12.58 16.93
N PRO A 67 -26.48 13.23 16.76
CA PRO A 67 -26.04 13.76 15.47
C PRO A 67 -25.87 12.66 14.41
N ALA A 68 -25.97 13.04 13.13
CA ALA A 68 -25.72 12.12 12.04
C ALA A 68 -24.23 11.73 11.97
N PRO A 69 -23.92 10.48 11.57
CA PRO A 69 -22.54 10.04 11.41
C PRO A 69 -21.84 10.83 10.30
N ALA A 70 -20.50 10.94 10.40
CA ALA A 70 -19.69 11.77 9.52
C ALA A 70 -19.79 11.34 8.05
N ALA A 71 -19.79 12.29 7.12
CA ALA A 71 -19.86 11.98 5.69
C ALA A 71 -18.58 11.26 5.22
N CYS A 72 -18.74 10.10 4.60
CA CYS A 72 -17.64 9.39 3.96
C CYS A 72 -17.36 10.00 2.58
N VAL A 73 -16.13 10.47 2.36
CA VAL A 73 -15.72 11.05 1.07
C VAL A 73 -15.30 9.93 0.12
N ALA A 74 -15.99 9.81 -1.01
CA ALA A 74 -15.64 8.83 -2.03
C ALA A 74 -14.27 9.19 -2.66
N PRO A 75 -13.34 8.24 -2.77
CA PRO A 75 -12.09 8.49 -3.47
C PRO A 75 -12.38 8.78 -4.96
N PRO A 76 -11.67 9.74 -5.57
CA PRO A 76 -11.81 10.01 -7.00
C PRO A 76 -11.39 8.78 -7.81
N PRO A 77 -11.88 8.61 -9.05
CA PRO A 77 -11.51 7.48 -9.89
C PRO A 77 -9.99 7.36 -10.03
N PHE A 78 -9.49 6.13 -10.09
CA PHE A 78 -8.06 5.89 -10.25
C PHE A 78 -7.56 6.46 -11.58
N VAL A 79 -6.63 7.39 -11.49
CA VAL A 79 -5.85 7.88 -12.64
C VAL A 79 -4.48 7.23 -12.55
N ALA A 80 -4.10 6.48 -13.58
CA ALA A 80 -2.78 5.88 -13.66
C ALA A 80 -1.72 6.99 -13.62
N PRO A 81 -0.72 6.91 -12.72
CA PRO A 81 0.38 7.86 -12.75
C PRO A 81 1.06 7.77 -14.11
N VAL A 82 1.12 8.86 -14.87
CA VAL A 82 2.00 8.92 -16.05
C VAL A 82 3.42 8.88 -15.51
N ALA A 83 4.27 8.03 -16.07
CA ALA A 83 5.67 7.93 -15.68
C ALA A 83 6.32 9.31 -15.82
N ALA A 84 6.51 10.01 -14.70
CA ALA A 84 7.37 11.16 -14.67
C ALA A 84 8.78 10.62 -14.93
N ALA A 85 9.39 11.06 -16.03
CA ALA A 85 10.76 10.73 -16.39
C ALA A 85 11.62 10.74 -15.12
N ALA A 86 12.20 9.59 -14.82
CA ALA A 86 12.91 9.36 -13.57
C ALA A 86 13.87 10.53 -13.34
N ALA A 87 13.66 11.28 -12.26
CA ALA A 87 14.67 12.19 -11.76
C ALA A 87 15.91 11.33 -11.53
N VAL A 88 16.94 11.58 -12.33
CA VAL A 88 18.23 10.88 -12.27
C VAL A 88 18.66 10.92 -10.80
N PRO A 89 18.82 9.77 -10.13
CA PRO A 89 19.37 9.79 -8.78
C PRO A 89 20.76 10.40 -8.88
N ALA A 90 20.96 11.54 -8.20
CA ALA A 90 22.26 12.15 -8.09
C ALA A 90 23.27 11.09 -7.59
N PRO A 91 24.47 10.99 -8.18
CA PRO A 91 25.43 9.99 -7.75
C PRO A 91 25.73 10.20 -6.27
N ALA A 92 25.46 9.16 -5.47
CA ALA A 92 25.86 9.11 -4.09
C ALA A 92 27.38 9.19 -4.04
N VAL A 93 27.88 10.33 -3.56
CA VAL A 93 29.28 10.52 -3.18
C VAL A 93 29.65 9.46 -2.15
N THR A 94 30.54 8.55 -2.53
CA THR A 94 31.24 7.69 -1.57
C THR A 94 32.21 8.56 -0.77
N PRO A 95 32.15 8.59 0.57
CA PRO A 95 33.27 9.10 1.34
C PRO A 95 34.37 8.04 1.26
N ALA A 96 35.43 8.35 0.51
CA ALA A 96 36.70 7.67 0.63
C ALA A 96 37.43 8.11 1.91
N ALA A 97 38.27 7.18 2.40
CA ALA A 97 39.25 7.31 3.49
C ALA A 97 38.69 7.23 4.92
N LYS A 98 39.34 6.51 5.86
CA LYS A 98 40.77 6.31 6.04
C LYS A 98 41.05 5.00 6.80
#